data_AF-A0A3M1TG80-F1
#
_entry.id   AF-A0A3M1TG80-F1
#
_cell.length_a   1.000
_cell.length_b   1.000
_cell.length_c   1.000
_cell.angle_alpha   90.00
_cell.angle_beta   90.00
_cell.angle_gamma   90.00
#
_symmetry.space_group_name_H-M   'P 1'
#
loop_
_entity.id
_entity.type
_entity.pdbx_description
1 polymer ?
#
loop_
_entity_poly.entity_id
_entity_poly.type
_entity_poly.pdbx_seq_one_letter_code
_entity_poly.pdbx_strand_id
1 'polypeptide(L)' 'APKETFWRVVRLHPSHQLQLDKGMGRSAYICTTANCLRAAQKKNRLGKALKATVPPDLYQILWERLSLTENGESD' A
#
# COMPACT_ATOMS: atom_id res chain seq x y z
N ALA A 1 11.64 -12.23 4.33
CA ALA A 1 11.83 -10.81 4.02
C ALA A 1 11.77 -10.01 5.31
N PRO A 2 12.77 -9.17 5.62
CA PRO A 2 12.75 -8.33 6.82
C PRO A 2 11.59 -7.32 6.75
N LYS A 3 11.00 -7.01 7.91
CA LYS A 3 9.78 -6.18 8.06
C LYS A 3 9.92 -4.74 7.52
N GLU A 4 11.13 -4.29 7.21
CA GLU A 4 11.45 -2.95 6.70
C GLU A 4 11.07 -2.74 5.22
N THR A 5 10.65 -3.81 4.53
CA THR A 5 10.34 -3.80 3.08
C THR A 5 8.86 -3.62 2.74
N PHE A 6 7.99 -3.33 3.71
CA PHE A 6 6.56 -3.19 3.47
C PHE A 6 6.13 -1.72 3.44
N TRP A 7 5.36 -1.34 2.41
CA TRP A 7 4.67 -0.06 2.43
C TRP A 7 3.47 -0.11 3.36
N ARG A 8 3.25 1.00 4.07
CA ARG A 8 2.13 1.14 5.00
C ARG A 8 1.06 2.01 4.35
N VAL A 9 -0.18 1.55 4.37
CA VAL A 9 -1.35 2.34 4.01
C VAL A 9 -2.14 2.59 5.28
N VAL A 10 -2.54 3.84 5.52
CA VAL A 10 -3.25 4.26 6.73
C VAL A 10 -4.58 4.88 6.33
N ARG A 11 -5.65 4.41 6.96
CA ARG A 11 -6.93 5.11 6.99
C ARG A 11 -6.92 6.06 8.18
N LEU A 12 -6.79 7.35 7.90
CA LEU A 12 -6.67 8.41 8.89
C LEU A 12 -7.94 8.51 9.74
N HIS A 13 -7.77 8.78 11.03
CA HIS A 13 -8.85 9.17 11.92
C HIS A 13 -8.71 10.65 12.28
N PRO A 14 -9.81 11.45 12.28
CA PRO A 14 -11.20 11.08 12.01
C PRO A 14 -11.63 11.23 10.53
N SER A 15 -10.78 11.75 9.65
CA SER A 15 -11.18 12.12 8.27
C SER A 15 -11.49 10.93 7.35
N HIS A 16 -11.08 9.72 7.72
CA HIS A 16 -11.20 8.49 6.93
C HIS A 16 -10.50 8.52 5.57
N GLN A 17 -9.66 9.53 5.32
CA GLN A 17 -8.81 9.61 4.14
C GLN A 17 -7.72 8.53 4.16
N LEU A 18 -7.31 8.06 2.98
CA LEU A 18 -6.21 7.12 2.86
C LEU A 18 -4.90 7.86 2.62
N GLN A 19 -3.86 7.50 3.38
CA GLN A 19 -2.53 8.09 3.28
C GLN A 19 -1.46 6.97 3.29
N LEU A 20 -0.36 7.21 2.59
CA LEU A 20 0.80 6.31 2.59
C LEU A 20 1.78 6.68 3.71
N ASP A 21 2.32 5.64 4.34
CA ASP A 21 3.41 5.59 5.34
C ASP A 21 3.18 6.32 6.67
N LYS A 22 2.40 7.41 6.65
CA LYS A 22 2.26 8.36 7.75
C LYS A 22 0.80 8.50 8.19
N GLY A 23 0.66 9.06 9.38
CA GLY A 23 -0.64 9.36 9.99
C GLY A 23 -1.09 8.34 11.04
N MET A 24 -2.16 8.71 11.74
CA MET A 24 -2.76 7.94 12.82
C MET A 24 -4.10 7.34 12.37
N GLY A 25 -4.32 6.08 12.73
CA GLY A 25 -5.53 5.35 12.39
C GLY A 25 -5.26 3.90 12.03
N ARG A 26 -6.21 3.30 11.31
CA ARG A 26 -6.14 1.89 10.95
C ARG A 26 -5.16 1.68 9.81
N SER A 27 -4.13 0.86 10.02
CA SER A 27 -3.10 0.60 9.00
C SER A 27 -3.18 -0.81 8.41
N ALA A 28 -2.69 -0.93 7.18
CA ALA A 28 -2.42 -2.18 6.49
C ALA A 28 -1.03 -2.10 5.85
N TYR A 29 -0.38 -3.25 5.71
CA TYR A 29 0.97 -3.34 5.13
C TYR A 29 0.92 -4.14 3.84
N ILE A 30 1.68 -3.72 2.84
CA ILE A 30 1.78 -4.36 1.54
C ILE A 30 3.24 -4.52 1.13
N CYS A 31 3.61 -5.70 0.64
CA CYS A 31 4.97 -5.98 0.20
C CYS A 31 5.26 -5.24 -1.12
N THR A 32 6.52 -4.81 -1.27
CA THR A 32 7.09 -4.11 -2.43
C THR A 32 7.34 -5.03 -3.62
N THR A 33 6.39 -5.90 -3.96
CA THR A 33 6.51 -6.77 -5.15
C THR A 33 5.26 -6.69 -6.00
N ALA A 34 5.42 -6.85 -7.32
CA ALA A 34 4.31 -6.83 -8.27
C ALA A 34 3.24 -7.88 -7.94
N ASN A 35 3.67 -9.06 -7.47
CA ASN A 35 2.76 -10.14 -7.07
C ASN A 35 1.89 -9.74 -5.87
N CYS A 36 2.47 -9.05 -4.88
CA CYS A 36 1.73 -8.55 -3.73
C CYS A 36 0.72 -7.48 -4.12
N LEU A 37 1.12 -6.50 -4.92
CA LEU A 37 0.23 -5.44 -5.42
C LEU A 37 -0.93 -5.99 -6.23
N ARG A 38 -0.64 -6.87 -7.18
CA ARG A 38 -1.66 -7.52 -8.03
C ARG A 38 -2.66 -8.31 -7.19
N ALA A 39 -2.19 -9.09 -6.23
CA ALA A 39 -3.05 -9.85 -5.34
C ALA A 39 -3.89 -8.94 -4.42
N ALA A 40 -3.30 -7.85 -3.94
CA ALA A 40 -3.99 -6.88 -3.09
C ALA A 40 -5.12 -6.18 -3.84
N GLN A 41 -4.87 -5.72 -5.07
CA GLN A 41 -5.84 -5.05 -5.94
C GLN A 41 -6.97 -6.01 -6.34
N LYS A 42 -6.62 -7.16 -6.93
CA LYS A 42 -7.60 -8.15 -7.42
C LYS A 42 -8.55 -8.66 -6.33
N LYS A 43 -8.07 -8.84 -5.10
CA LYS A 43 -8.85 -9.40 -3.98
C LYS A 43 -9.40 -8.33 -3.02
N ASN A 44 -9.23 -7.05 -3.35
CA ASN A 44 -9.54 -5.90 -2.50
C ASN A 44 -9.01 -6.07 -1.05
N ARG A 45 -7.74 -6.50 -0.92
CA ARG A 45 -7.16 -6.80 0.40
C ARG A 45 -6.97 -5.55 1.25
N LEU A 46 -6.55 -4.44 0.63
CA LEU A 46 -6.37 -3.18 1.33
C LEU A 46 -7.71 -2.65 1.83
N GLY A 47 -8.77 -2.69 1.02
CA GLY A 47 -10.09 -2.23 1.46
C GLY A 47 -10.66 -3.05 2.62
N LYS A 48 -10.49 -4.38 2.58
CA LYS A 48 -10.87 -5.27 3.70
C LYS A 48 -10.06 -4.99 4.96
N ALA A 49 -8.75 -4.84 4.83
CA ALA A 49 -7.86 -4.60 5.97
C ALA A 49 -8.11 -3.23 6.62
N LEU A 50 -8.30 -2.18 5.81
CA LEU A 50 -8.52 -0.81 6.23
C LEU A 50 -9.97 -0.51 6.59
N LYS A 51 -10.93 -1.38 6.23
CA LYS A 51 -12.37 -1.14 6.31
C LYS A 51 -12.76 0.17 5.60
N ALA A 52 -12.29 0.36 4.38
CA ALA A 52 -12.58 1.52 3.55
C ALA A 52 -12.57 1.16 2.06
N THR A 53 -13.22 2.01 1.26
CA THR A 53 -13.06 1.99 -0.19
C THR A 53 -11.69 2.51 -0.54
N VAL A 54 -10.93 1.73 -1.30
CA VAL A 54 -9.61 2.13 -1.80
C VAL A 54 -9.78 2.64 -3.23
N PRO A 55 -9.50 3.92 -3.51
CA PRO A 55 -9.65 4.46 -4.85
C PRO A 55 -8.59 3.85 -5.79
N PRO A 56 -8.89 3.71 -7.09
CA PRO A 56 -7.95 3.21 -8.09
C PRO A 56 -6.62 3.99 -8.09
N ASP A 57 -6.69 5.31 -7.91
CA ASP A 57 -5.52 6.21 -7.88
C ASP A 57 -4.51 5.80 -6.80
N LEU A 58 -4.97 5.27 -5.66
CA LEU A 58 -4.04 4.79 -4.63
C LEU A 58 -3.25 3.59 -5.13
N TYR A 59 -3.87 2.67 -5.87
CA TYR A 59 -3.17 1.55 -6.49
C TYR A 59 -2.21 2.03 -7.59
N GLN A 60 -2.59 3.04 -8.37
CA GLN A 60 -1.69 3.63 -9.36
C GLN A 60 -0.42 4.18 -8.71
N ILE A 61 -0.54 4.96 -7.63
CA ILE A 61 0.61 5.47 -6.87
C ILE A 61 1.48 4.32 -6.35
N LEU A 62 0.89 3.23 -5.84
CA LEU A 62 1.65 2.06 -5.38
C LEU A 62 2.40 1.39 -6.54
N TRP A 63 1.80 1.29 -7.73
CA TRP A 63 2.44 0.72 -8.92
C TRP A 63 3.59 1.60 -9.44
N GLU A 64 3.41 2.92 -9.48
CA GLU A 64 4.46 3.88 -9.82
C GLU A 64 5.61 3.83 -8.81
N ARG A 65 5.30 3.72 -7.51
CA ARG A 65 6.34 3.56 -6.49
C ARG A 65 7.12 2.25 -6.65
N LEU A 66 6.48 1.20 -7.16
CA LEU A 66 7.13 -0.11 -7.38
C LEU A 66 8.16 0.00 -8.49
N SER A 67 7.81 0.62 -9.62
CA SER A 67 8.73 0.79 -10.74
C SER A 67 9.95 1.64 -10.38
N LEU A 68 9.81 2.59 -9.45
CA LEU A 68 10.95 3.36 -8.93
C LEU A 68 11.83 2.54 -7.98
N THR A 69 11.26 1.58 -7.26
CA THR A 69 12.00 0.73 -6.30
C THR A 69 12.78 -0.38 -7.01
N GLU A 70 12.23 -0.98 -8.07
CA GLU A 70 12.90 -2.03 -8.85
C GLU A 70 14.14 -1.53 -9.62
N ASN A 71 14.27 -0.23 -9.83
CA ASN A 71 15.45 0.37 -10.47
C ASN A 71 16.59 0.71 -9.49
N GLY A 72 16.39 0.51 -8.19
CA GLY A 72 17.35 0.87 -7.13
C GLY A 72 18.05 -0.31 -6.46
N GLU A 73 17.73 -1.55 -6.82
CA GLU A 73 18.30 -2.76 -6.19
C GLU A 73 19.12 -3.54 -7.23
N SER A 74 20.33 -3.03 -7.49
CA SER A 74 21.44 -3.74 -8.11
C SER A 74 22.57 -3.77 -7.07
N ASP A 75 22.58 -4.79 -6.22
CA ASP A 75 23.76 -5.21 -5.47
C ASP A 75 23.71 -6.74 -5.26
#